data_AF-A0A7J3TD60-F1
#
_entry.id   AF-A0A7J3TD60-F1
#
_cell.length_a   1.000
_cell.length_b   1.000
_cell.length_c   1.000
_cell.angle_alpha   90.00
_cell.angle_beta   90.00
_cell.angle_gamma   90.00
#
_symmetry.space_group_name_H-M   'P 1'
#
loop_
_entity.id
_entity.type
_entity.pdbx_description
1 polymer ?
#
loop_
_entity_poly.entity_id
_entity_poly.type
_entity_poly.pdbx_seq_one_letter_code
_entity_poly.pdbx_strand_id
1 'polypeptide(L)'
;MEIFILGNMGRMGSFLAQLFKERGFEVKGSDVAAGDTQGREIEIRNSDAVILAVPQDAALKFVMEHEDLENIVEIGSVKSIFSKFAGKIVSIH
;
A
#
# COMPACT_ATOMS: atom_id res chain seq x y z
N MET A 1 -4.96 15.38 0.76
CA MET A 1 -5.08 13.93 0.63
C MET A 1 -3.68 13.35 0.76
N GLU A 2 -3.50 12.49 1.75
CA GLU A 2 -2.25 11.81 2.10
C GLU A 2 -2.29 10.37 1.55
N ILE A 3 -1.25 9.99 0.82
CA ILE A 3 -1.10 8.66 0.24
C ILE A 3 0.12 8.01 0.88
N PHE A 4 -0.06 6.83 1.47
CA PHE A 4 1.04 5.97 1.87
C PHE A 4 1.31 4.93 0.79
N ILE A 5 2.56 4.77 0.39
CA ILE A 5 2.96 3.72 -0.56
C ILE A 5 3.92 2.76 0.13
N LEU A 6 3.49 1.52 0.32
CA LEU A 6 4.36 0.43 0.73
C LEU A 6 5.10 -0.11 -0.52
N GLY A 7 6.41 -0.29 -0.43
CA GLY A 7 7.28 -0.61 -1.57
C GLY A 7 7.65 0.62 -2.41
N ASN A 8 7.73 1.81 -1.80
CA ASN A 8 7.96 3.08 -2.52
C ASN A 8 9.33 3.18 -3.21
N MET A 9 10.32 2.34 -2.86
CA MET A 9 11.60 2.26 -3.58
C MET A 9 11.59 1.27 -4.75
N GLY A 10 10.53 0.46 -4.89
CA GLY A 10 10.31 -0.42 -6.03
C GLY A 10 9.97 0.37 -7.31
N ARG A 11 10.00 -0.30 -8.47
CA ARG A 11 9.71 0.35 -9.77
C ARG A 11 8.30 0.96 -9.82
N MET A 12 7.30 0.20 -9.41
CA MET A 12 5.91 0.70 -9.38
C MET A 12 5.70 1.73 -8.27
N GLY A 13 6.23 1.46 -7.07
CA GLY A 13 6.08 2.38 -5.94
C GLY A 13 6.71 3.75 -6.21
N SER A 14 7.91 3.79 -6.79
CA SER A 14 8.60 5.05 -7.11
C SER A 14 7.90 5.82 -8.23
N PHE A 15 7.43 5.12 -9.28
CA PHE A 15 6.60 5.72 -10.33
C PHE A 15 5.33 6.36 -9.76
N LEU A 16 4.58 5.61 -8.94
CA LEU A 16 3.35 6.12 -8.31
C LEU A 16 3.63 7.28 -7.36
N ALA A 17 4.71 7.19 -6.57
CA ALA A 17 5.10 8.27 -5.66
C ALA A 17 5.39 9.57 -6.43
N GLN A 18 6.13 9.48 -7.53
CA GLN A 18 6.40 10.63 -8.38
C GLN A 18 5.10 11.18 -8.99
N LEU A 19 4.28 10.30 -9.59
CA LEU A 19 3.03 10.68 -10.25
C LEU A 19 2.08 11.43 -9.30
N PHE A 20 1.93 10.96 -8.06
CA PHE A 20 1.06 11.60 -7.09
C PHE A 20 1.65 12.91 -6.55
N LYS A 21 2.97 12.97 -6.30
CA LYS A 21 3.64 14.22 -5.91
C LYS A 21 3.49 15.30 -6.97
N GLU A 22 3.67 14.96 -8.24
CA GLU A 22 3.48 15.88 -9.38
C GLU A 22 2.05 16.44 -9.47
N ARG A 23 1.06 15.72 -8.92
CA ARG A 23 -0.34 16.16 -8.83
C ARG A 23 -0.68 16.91 -7.54
N GLY A 24 0.30 17.19 -6.68
CA GLY A 24 0.12 17.95 -5.45
C GLY A 24 -0.40 17.12 -4.27
N PHE A 25 -0.32 15.79 -4.32
CA PHE A 25 -0.65 14.93 -3.18
C PHE A 25 0.53 14.84 -2.20
N GLU A 26 0.23 14.73 -0.91
CA GLU A 26 1.22 14.39 0.09
C GLU A 26 1.48 12.88 0.02
N VAL A 27 2.73 12.48 -0.24
CA VAL A 27 3.09 11.07 -0.41
C VAL A 27 4.14 10.67 0.60
N LYS A 28 3.77 9.74 1.48
CA LYS A 28 4.66 9.02 2.39
C LYS A 28 4.88 7.60 1.88
N GLY A 29 5.89 6.92 2.39
CA GLY A 29 6.11 5.54 2.00
C GLY A 29 7.26 4.88 2.73
N SER A 30 7.25 3.56 2.70
CA SER A 30 8.26 2.69 3.29
C SER A 30 8.50 1.50 2.36
N ASP A 31 9.64 0.83 2.48
CA ASP A 31 9.92 -0.43 1.80
C ASP A 31 9.76 -1.62 2.77
N VAL A 32 9.57 -2.83 2.24
CA VAL A 32 9.38 -4.07 3.01
C VAL A 32 10.72 -4.68 3.43
N ALA A 33 11.84 -4.14 2.96
CA ALA A 33 13.16 -4.60 3.33
C ALA A 33 13.38 -4.48 4.85
N ALA A 34 13.38 -5.63 5.54
CA ALA A 34 13.83 -5.83 6.91
C ALA A 34 13.13 -5.02 8.03
N GLY A 35 11.79 -5.06 8.10
CA GLY A 35 11.05 -4.64 9.30
C GLY A 35 10.65 -3.16 9.36
N ASP A 36 10.84 -2.43 8.27
CA ASP A 36 10.69 -0.98 8.15
C ASP A 36 9.23 -0.44 8.17
N THR A 37 8.23 -1.32 8.33
CA THR A 37 6.87 -0.88 8.72
C THR A 37 6.79 -0.58 10.22
N GLN A 38 7.70 -1.10 11.05
CA GLN A 38 7.75 -0.75 12.47
C GLN A 38 8.06 0.74 12.65
N GLY A 39 7.10 1.48 13.22
CA GLY A 39 7.19 2.92 13.46
C GLY A 39 6.47 3.80 12.44
N ARG A 40 5.88 3.21 11.39
CA ARG A 40 5.08 3.94 10.38
C ARG A 40 3.57 3.80 10.57
N GLU A 41 3.14 3.11 11.63
CA GLU A 41 1.72 2.82 11.94
C GLU A 41 0.83 4.07 11.92
N ILE A 42 1.32 5.17 12.51
CA ILE A 42 0.58 6.44 12.56
C ILE A 42 0.39 7.02 11.16
N GLU A 43 1.41 6.93 10.30
CA GLU A 43 1.34 7.45 8.93
C GLU A 43 0.41 6.61 8.06
N ILE A 44 0.46 5.28 8.22
CA ILE A 44 -0.44 4.35 7.54
C ILE A 44 -1.89 4.64 7.91
N ARG A 45 -2.18 4.78 9.21
CA ARG A 45 -3.54 5.02 9.72
C ARG A 45 -4.11 6.40 9.39
N ASN A 46 -3.24 7.41 9.28
CA ASN A 46 -3.64 8.78 8.95
C ASN A 46 -3.74 9.03 7.44
N SER A 47 -3.26 8.09 6.61
CA SER A 47 -3.34 8.23 5.17
C SER A 47 -4.77 8.03 4.68
N ASP A 48 -5.15 8.77 3.64
CA ASP A 48 -6.43 8.60 2.96
C ASP A 48 -6.44 7.34 2.07
N ALA A 49 -5.26 6.93 1.57
CA ALA A 49 -5.08 5.69 0.82
C ALA A 49 -3.73 5.02 1.14
N VAL A 50 -3.75 3.68 1.26
CA VAL A 50 -2.56 2.86 1.47
C VAL A 50 -2.34 1.96 0.27
N ILE A 51 -1.36 2.28 -0.57
CA ILE A 51 -1.07 1.56 -1.82
C ILE A 51 0.01 0.51 -1.59
N LEU A 52 -0.29 -0.75 -1.92
CA LEU A 52 0.62 -1.88 -1.79
C LEU A 52 1.36 -2.14 -3.09
N ALA A 53 2.51 -1.49 -3.28
CA ALA A 53 3.39 -1.66 -4.44
C ALA A 53 4.54 -2.65 -4.17
N VAL A 54 4.19 -3.82 -3.64
CA VAL A 54 5.13 -4.84 -3.13
C VAL A 54 4.86 -6.22 -3.76
N PRO A 55 5.76 -7.20 -3.62
CA PRO A 55 5.47 -8.58 -3.99
C PRO A 55 4.20 -9.11 -3.31
N GLN A 56 3.50 -10.03 -3.96
CA GLN A 56 2.17 -10.51 -3.54
C GLN A 56 2.15 -11.06 -2.11
N ASP A 57 3.16 -11.83 -1.71
CA ASP A 57 3.23 -12.40 -0.36
C ASP A 57 3.33 -11.31 0.72
N ALA A 58 4.06 -10.23 0.43
CA ALA A 58 4.17 -9.08 1.32
C ALA A 58 2.87 -8.28 1.38
N ALA A 59 2.19 -8.09 0.25
CA ALA A 59 0.89 -7.43 0.21
C ALA A 59 -0.16 -8.21 0.99
N LEU A 60 -0.23 -9.54 0.80
CA LEU A 60 -1.15 -10.41 1.53
C LEU A 60 -0.90 -10.37 3.03
N LYS A 61 0.37 -10.47 3.44
CA LYS A 61 0.76 -10.34 4.84
C LYS A 61 0.32 -9.00 5.43
N PHE A 62 0.54 -7.89 4.71
CA PHE A 62 0.14 -6.56 5.16
C PHE A 62 -1.38 -6.47 5.38
N VAL A 63 -2.17 -6.95 4.42
CA VAL A 63 -3.65 -6.95 4.51
C VAL A 63 -4.12 -7.78 5.72
N MET A 64 -3.49 -8.92 5.98
CA MET A 64 -3.83 -9.77 7.14
C MET A 64 -3.48 -9.10 8.47
N GLU A 65 -2.39 -8.34 8.53
CA GLU A 65 -1.96 -7.64 9.75
C GLU A 65 -2.81 -6.38 10.02
N HIS A 66 -3.44 -5.82 8.98
CA HIS A 66 -4.19 -4.56 9.04
C HIS A 66 -5.62 -4.71 8.50
N GLU A 67 -6.30 -5.79 8.89
CA GLU A 67 -7.69 -6.06 8.47
C GLU A 67 -8.69 -4.98 8.90
N ASP A 68 -8.29 -4.10 9.81
CA ASP A 68 -9.04 -2.96 10.33
C ASP A 68 -8.93 -1.71 9.45
N LEU A 69 -8.04 -1.67 8.46
CA LEU A 69 -7.96 -0.57 7.50
C LEU A 69 -8.98 -0.75 6.37
N GLU A 70 -9.67 0.34 6.02
CA GLU A 70 -10.71 0.36 4.97
C GLU A 70 -10.23 0.97 3.64
N ASN A 71 -8.99 1.47 3.61
CA ASN A 71 -8.45 2.27 2.51
C ASN A 71 -7.23 1.64 1.83
N ILE A 72 -7.12 0.31 1.90
CA ILE A 72 -6.04 -0.44 1.25
C ILE A 72 -6.32 -0.57 -0.25
N VAL A 73 -5.30 -0.24 -1.05
CA VAL A 73 -5.28 -0.40 -2.50
C VAL A 73 -4.16 -1.34 -2.90
N GLU A 74 -4.50 -2.46 -3.51
CA GLU A 74 -3.57 -3.47 -3.97
C GLU A 74 -3.48 -3.47 -5.51
N ILE A 75 -2.25 -3.47 -6.04
CA ILE A 75 -1.96 -3.31 -7.48
C ILE A 75 -1.27 -4.53 -8.11
N GLY A 76 -1.27 -5.67 -7.40
CA GLY A 76 -0.69 -6.92 -7.88
C GLY A 76 -1.54 -7.60 -8.96
N SER A 77 -0.87 -8.39 -9.81
CA SER A 77 -1.53 -9.01 -10.98
C SER A 77 -2.42 -10.20 -10.66
N VAL A 78 -2.38 -10.75 -9.44
CA VAL A 78 -3.17 -11.93 -9.04
C VAL A 78 -4.08 -11.55 -7.87
N LYS A 79 -5.40 -11.64 -8.10
CA LYS A 79 -6.41 -11.22 -7.12
C LYS A 79 -7.03 -12.36 -6.32
N SER A 80 -6.89 -13.60 -6.80
CA SER A 80 -7.49 -14.79 -6.15
C SER A 80 -7.04 -14.96 -4.70
N ILE A 81 -5.79 -14.57 -4.40
CA ILE A 81 -5.22 -14.61 -3.05
C ILE A 81 -5.87 -13.60 -2.10
N PHE A 82 -6.50 -12.54 -2.63
CA PHE A 82 -7.21 -11.52 -1.87
C PHE A 82 -8.73 -11.75 -1.78
N SER A 83 -9.24 -12.86 -2.32
CA SER A 83 -10.68 -13.14 -2.38
C SER A 83 -11.40 -13.06 -1.02
N LYS A 84 -10.72 -13.38 0.08
CA LYS A 84 -11.25 -13.28 1.45
C LYS A 84 -11.44 -11.83 1.92
N PHE A 85 -10.82 -10.87 1.26
CA PHE A 85 -10.87 -9.44 1.57
C PHE A 85 -11.72 -8.66 0.56
N ALA A 86 -12.52 -9.35 -0.25
CA ALA A 86 -13.44 -8.73 -1.19
C ALA A 86 -14.39 -7.76 -0.47
N GLY A 87 -14.45 -6.52 -0.95
CA GLY A 87 -15.25 -5.44 -0.34
C GLY A 87 -14.55 -4.72 0.82
N LYS A 88 -13.40 -5.20 1.31
CA LYS A 88 -12.56 -4.50 2.30
C LYS A 88 -11.39 -3.74 1.66
N ILE A 89 -10.88 -4.24 0.54
CA ILE A 89 -9.76 -3.62 -0.19
C ILE A 89 -10.16 -3.30 -1.62
N VAL A 90 -9.47 -2.32 -2.22
CA VAL A 90 -9.55 -2.03 -3.65
C VAL A 90 -8.42 -2.76 -4.37
N SER A 91 -8.76 -3.61 -5.32
CA SER A 91 -7.81 -4.34 -6.16
C SER A 91 -7.81 -3.78 -7.59
N ILE A 92 -6.69 -3.21 -8.04
CA ILE A 92 -6.56 -2.57 -9.37
C ILE A 92 -5.96 -3.55 -10.39
N HIS A 93 -6.51 -3.56 -11.62
CA HIS A 93 -6.05 -4.34 -12.77
C HIS A 93 -4.98 -3.63 -13.60
#